data_AF-E9I0K3-F1
#
_entry.id   AF-E9I0K3-F1
#
_cell.length_a   1.000
_cell.length_b   1.000
_cell.length_c   1.000
_cell.angle_alpha   90.00
_cell.angle_beta   90.00
_cell.angle_gamma   90.00
#
_symmetry.space_group_name_H-M   'P 1'
#
loop_
_entity.id
_entity.type
_entity.pdbx_description
1 polymer ?
#
loop_
_entity_poly.entity_id
_entity_poly.type
_entity_poly.pdbx_seq_one_letter_code
_entity_poly.pdbx_strand_id
1 'polypeptide(L)'
;MERDILCSLKGGYPHLTDKILNLLDSRSLANAELVCRQWRSYIADGRCWKKYLQSKKVTSIPNIFSWAECSRDVESDRHHTKQDWMKIHNFYQKLEDNWQSASCRQQEIVISKVFCLSVNASKIFTAEYDQIEDESLIKTWNRKSLNCERVKNEFQ
;
A
#
# COMPACT_ATOMS: atom_id res chain seq x y z
N MET A 1 18.21 22.31 30.59
CA MET A 1 17.09 23.21 30.29
C MET A 1 16.29 22.56 29.17
N GLU A 2 15.16 21.95 29.49
CA GLU A 2 14.28 21.35 28.48
C GLU A 2 13.51 22.46 27.78
N ARG A 3 13.55 22.50 26.44
CA ARG A 3 12.80 23.44 25.62
C ARG A 3 11.91 22.66 24.67
N ASP A 4 10.64 23.06 24.54
CA ASP A 4 9.76 22.54 23.50
C ASP A 4 10.19 23.13 22.15
N ILE A 5 10.98 22.34 21.42
CA ILE A 5 11.54 22.73 20.13
C ILE A 5 10.42 22.97 19.12
N LEU A 6 9.37 22.14 19.07
CA LEU A 6 8.32 22.30 18.07
C LEU A 6 7.45 23.52 18.34
N CYS A 7 7.16 23.83 19.60
CA CYS A 7 6.46 25.08 19.94
C CYS A 7 7.32 26.31 19.65
N SER A 8 8.62 26.24 19.92
CA SER A 8 9.56 27.35 19.63
C SER A 8 9.72 27.61 18.13
N LEU A 9 9.67 26.58 17.29
CA LEU A 9 9.82 26.70 15.84
C LEU A 9 8.59 27.33 15.15
N LYS A 10 7.42 27.32 15.78
CA LYS A 10 6.16 27.87 15.22
C LYS A 10 6.28 29.34 14.80
N GLY A 11 6.99 30.14 15.60
CA GLY A 11 7.04 31.59 15.44
C GLY A 11 7.87 32.07 14.25
N GLY A 12 8.71 31.21 13.65
CA GLY A 12 9.61 31.64 12.56
C GLY A 12 10.00 30.56 11.54
N TYR A 13 9.89 29.27 11.87
CA TYR A 13 10.37 28.17 11.03
C TYR A 13 9.41 26.98 10.96
N PRO A 14 8.14 27.16 10.55
CA PRO A 14 7.15 26.07 10.50
C PRO A 14 7.57 24.91 9.59
N HIS A 15 8.37 25.16 8.56
CA HIS A 15 8.91 24.13 7.67
C HIS A 15 9.90 23.17 8.36
N LEU A 16 10.57 23.60 9.44
CA LEU A 16 11.44 22.73 10.24
C LEU A 16 10.62 21.78 11.11
N THR A 17 9.50 22.26 11.68
CA THR A 17 8.53 21.41 12.38
C THR A 17 8.05 20.28 11.47
N ASP A 18 7.67 20.62 10.23
CA ASP A 18 7.29 19.62 9.22
C ASP A 18 8.43 18.64 8.95
N LYS A 19 9.66 19.10 8.73
CA LYS A 19 10.81 18.20 8.48
C LYS A 19 11.03 17.24 9.63
N ILE A 20 11.02 17.72 10.87
CA ILE A 20 11.21 16.89 12.07
C ILE A 20 10.10 15.84 12.18
N LEU A 21 8.83 16.24 12.07
CA LEU A 21 7.70 15.32 12.19
C LEU A 21 7.69 14.27 11.06
N ASN A 22 8.19 14.59 9.87
CA ASN A 22 8.29 13.65 8.76
C ASN A 22 9.42 12.61 8.90
N LEU A 23 10.31 12.76 9.89
CA LEU A 23 11.33 11.75 10.22
C LEU A 23 10.80 10.67 11.17
N LEU A 24 9.64 10.88 11.77
CA LEU A 24 9.05 9.95 12.73
C LEU A 24 8.44 8.74 12.03
N ASP A 25 8.57 7.57 12.65
CA ASP A 25 7.78 6.39 12.29
C ASP A 25 6.32 6.56 12.74
N SER A 26 5.44 5.65 12.29
CA SER A 26 4.00 5.71 12.60
C SER A 26 3.72 5.75 14.11
N ARG A 27 4.48 4.99 14.90
CA ARG A 27 4.31 4.91 16.36
C ARG A 27 4.74 6.21 17.04
N SER A 28 5.91 6.74 16.67
CA SER A 28 6.43 8.00 17.21
C SER A 28 5.56 9.18 16.79
N LEU A 29 5.02 9.15 15.57
CA LEU A 29 4.08 10.15 15.07
C LEU A 29 2.75 10.11 15.86
N ALA A 30 2.22 8.92 16.15
CA ALA A 30 1.04 8.77 17.00
C ALA A 30 1.30 9.25 18.44
N ASN A 31 2.46 8.92 19.01
CA ASN A 31 2.86 9.41 20.33
C ASN A 31 3.03 10.94 20.35
N ALA A 32 3.56 11.54 19.28
CA ALA A 32 3.74 12.98 19.14
C ALA A 32 2.41 13.75 19.24
N GLU A 33 1.29 13.17 18.79
CA GLU A 33 -0.05 13.78 18.92
C GLU A 33 -0.58 13.82 20.37
N LEU A 34 0.01 13.03 21.25
CA LEU A 34 -0.39 12.93 22.66
C LEU A 34 0.43 13.86 23.57
N VAL A 35 1.55 14.40 23.06
CA VAL A 35 2.45 15.28 23.84
C VAL A 35 1.73 16.54 24.31
N CYS A 36 1.13 17.30 23.39
CA CYS A 36 0.34 18.49 23.75
C CYS A 36 -0.63 18.90 22.61
N ARG A 37 -1.51 19.87 22.90
CA ARG A 37 -2.50 20.38 21.91
C ARG A 37 -1.83 20.99 20.68
N GLN A 38 -0.69 21.64 20.86
CA GLN A 38 0.03 22.30 19.77
C GLN A 38 0.65 21.26 18.83
N TRP A 39 1.29 20.22 19.37
CA TRP A 39 1.80 19.09 18.59
C TRP A 39 0.69 18.39 17.82
N ARG A 40 -0.43 18.10 18.50
CA ARG A 40 -1.63 17.54 17.86
C ARG A 40 -2.13 18.40 16.71
N SER A 41 -2.14 19.73 16.85
CA SER A 41 -2.60 20.63 15.78
C SER A 41 -1.76 20.53 14.50
N TYR A 42 -0.44 20.26 14.60
CA TYR A 42 0.41 20.09 13.42
C TYR A 42 0.14 18.79 12.66
N ILE A 43 -0.21 17.74 13.39
CA ILE A 43 -0.38 16.40 12.82
C ILE A 43 -1.84 16.19 12.37
N ALA A 44 -2.80 16.89 12.99
CA ALA A 44 -4.24 16.78 12.74
C ALA A 44 -4.65 16.99 11.28
N ASP A 45 -3.91 17.81 10.52
CA ASP A 45 -4.16 18.06 9.10
C ASP A 45 -3.87 16.84 8.20
N GLY A 46 -3.34 15.74 8.75
CA GLY A 46 -3.08 14.49 8.03
C GLY A 46 -1.87 14.54 7.08
N ARG A 47 -1.22 15.70 6.91
CA ARG A 47 -0.06 15.88 6.02
C ARG A 47 1.12 15.01 6.42
N CYS A 48 1.38 14.86 7.73
CA CYS A 48 2.46 14.00 8.22
C CYS A 48 2.17 12.52 7.90
N TRP A 49 0.92 12.07 8.11
CA TRP A 49 0.49 10.72 7.76
C TRP A 49 0.53 10.45 6.26
N LYS A 50 0.12 11.42 5.42
CA LYS A 50 0.27 11.35 3.96
C LYS A 50 1.74 11.14 3.56
N LYS A 51 2.64 12.00 4.05
CA LYS A 51 4.07 11.93 3.72
C LYS A 51 4.71 10.62 4.20
N TYR A 52 4.33 10.14 5.40
CA TYR A 52 4.75 8.84 5.91
C TYR A 52 4.32 7.69 4.97
N LEU A 53 3.05 7.66 4.55
CA LEU A 53 2.56 6.60 3.66
C LEU A 53 3.15 6.70 2.24
N GLN A 54 3.45 7.91 1.77
CA GLN A 54 4.18 8.13 0.52
C GLN A 54 5.64 7.64 0.60
N SER A 55 6.33 7.86 1.72
CA SER A 55 7.71 7.37 1.90
C SER A 55 7.78 5.84 1.92
N LYS A 56 6.72 5.20 2.42
CA LYS A 56 6.50 3.74 2.36
C LYS A 56 5.95 3.25 1.02
N LYS A 57 5.77 4.14 0.02
CA LYS A 57 5.16 3.84 -1.30
C LYS A 57 3.76 3.23 -1.23
N VAL A 58 3.08 3.29 -0.08
CA VAL A 58 1.72 2.73 0.11
C VAL A 58 0.71 3.40 -0.82
N THR A 59 0.87 4.69 -1.08
CA THR A 59 -0.02 5.44 -2.00
C THR A 59 0.13 5.03 -3.46
N SER A 60 1.17 4.27 -3.81
CA SER A 60 1.33 3.73 -5.16
C SER A 60 0.60 2.40 -5.35
N ILE A 61 0.11 1.79 -4.27
CA ILE A 61 -0.68 0.56 -4.32
C ILE A 61 -2.02 0.89 -5.02
N PRO A 62 -2.33 0.23 -6.15
CA PRO A 62 -3.58 0.46 -6.87
C PRO A 62 -4.79 0.20 -5.97
N ASN A 63 -5.79 1.07 -6.02
CA ASN A 63 -7.05 0.96 -5.26
C ASN A 63 -6.89 0.96 -3.72
N ILE A 64 -5.74 1.39 -3.17
CA ILE A 64 -5.48 1.37 -1.72
C ILE A 64 -6.55 2.11 -0.91
N PHE A 65 -7.03 3.25 -1.40
CA PHE A 65 -8.12 4.00 -0.76
C PHE A 65 -9.43 3.21 -0.76
N SER A 66 -9.73 2.50 -1.84
CA SER A 66 -10.93 1.65 -1.88
C SER A 66 -10.81 0.45 -0.94
N TRP A 67 -9.63 -0.17 -0.84
CA TRP A 67 -9.39 -1.31 0.03
C TRP A 67 -9.39 -0.94 1.51
N ALA A 68 -8.90 0.26 1.84
CA ALA A 68 -8.96 0.82 3.18
C ALA A 68 -10.34 1.39 3.54
N GLU A 69 -11.35 1.24 2.66
CA GLU A 69 -12.69 1.81 2.84
C GLU A 69 -12.67 3.32 3.14
N CYS A 70 -11.74 4.03 2.48
CA CYS A 70 -11.75 5.48 2.41
C CYS A 70 -12.83 5.91 1.41
N SER A 71 -13.51 7.04 1.70
CA SER A 71 -14.68 7.51 0.94
C SER A 71 -14.45 7.48 -0.57
N ARG A 72 -15.37 6.83 -1.31
CA ARG A 72 -15.29 6.54 -2.76
C ARG A 72 -15.73 7.71 -3.65
N ASP A 73 -15.61 8.96 -3.21
CA ASP A 73 -16.00 10.07 -4.07
C ASP A 73 -14.89 10.29 -5.11
N VAL A 74 -15.18 9.75 -6.28
CA VAL A 74 -14.40 9.82 -7.52
C VAL A 74 -14.09 11.29 -7.88
N GLU A 75 -12.84 11.54 -8.26
CA GLU A 75 -12.41 12.65 -9.14
C GLU A 75 -12.43 14.11 -8.66
N SER A 76 -12.58 14.40 -7.37
CA SER A 76 -12.30 15.77 -6.89
C SER A 76 -11.08 15.81 -5.98
N ASP A 77 -10.26 16.84 -6.20
CA ASP A 77 -9.06 17.29 -5.49
C ASP A 77 -9.30 17.60 -3.99
N ARG A 78 -10.05 16.73 -3.31
CA ARG A 78 -10.37 16.85 -1.89
C ARG A 78 -9.13 16.50 -1.08
N HIS A 79 -8.85 17.35 -0.10
CA HIS A 79 -7.86 17.10 0.92
C HIS A 79 -8.33 15.91 1.76
N HIS A 80 -7.70 14.73 1.58
CA HIS A 80 -7.92 13.58 2.46
C HIS A 80 -7.68 13.97 3.91
N THR A 81 -8.66 13.66 4.75
CA THR A 81 -8.58 13.94 6.18
C THR A 81 -7.55 13.03 6.83
N LYS A 82 -7.08 13.38 8.03
CA LYS A 82 -6.27 12.46 8.84
C LYS A 82 -6.95 11.10 9.01
N GLN A 83 -8.27 11.05 9.17
CA GLN A 83 -9.00 9.79 9.36
C GLN A 83 -8.85 8.86 8.14
N ASP A 84 -8.88 9.41 6.93
CA ASP A 84 -8.66 8.63 5.70
C ASP A 84 -7.24 8.06 5.65
N TRP A 85 -6.24 8.87 6.02
CA TRP A 85 -4.85 8.39 6.10
C TRP A 85 -4.65 7.34 7.19
N MET A 86 -5.33 7.46 8.32
CA MET A 86 -5.29 6.46 9.39
C MET A 86 -5.93 5.14 8.96
N LYS A 87 -7.03 5.16 8.19
CA LYS A 87 -7.62 3.94 7.62
C LYS A 87 -6.63 3.22 6.71
N ILE A 88 -5.94 3.97 5.83
CA ILE A 88 -4.90 3.42 4.96
C ILE A 88 -3.74 2.86 5.77
N HIS A 89 -3.28 3.59 6.79
CA HIS A 89 -2.19 3.15 7.66
C HIS A 89 -2.54 1.84 8.37
N ASN A 90 -3.73 1.75 8.97
CA ASN A 90 -4.20 0.54 9.63
C ASN A 90 -4.33 -0.65 8.67
N PHE A 91 -4.88 -0.41 7.47
CA PHE A 91 -4.96 -1.43 6.43
C PHE A 91 -3.57 -1.93 6.03
N TYR A 92 -2.64 -1.00 5.77
CA TYR A 92 -1.28 -1.33 5.39
C TYR A 92 -0.53 -2.08 6.49
N GLN A 93 -0.66 -1.65 7.75
CA GLN A 93 -0.04 -2.33 8.88
C GLN A 93 -0.54 -3.77 9.00
N LYS A 94 -1.87 -3.98 8.90
CA LYS A 94 -2.46 -5.31 8.92
C LYS A 94 -1.98 -6.17 7.74
N LEU A 95 -1.82 -5.57 6.56
CA LEU A 95 -1.30 -6.25 5.38
C LEU A 95 0.15 -6.72 5.63
N GLU A 96 1.03 -5.84 6.09
CA GLU A 96 2.42 -6.18 6.46
C GLU A 96 2.48 -7.25 7.54
N ASP A 97 1.69 -7.13 8.60
CA ASP A 97 1.65 -8.09 9.69
C ASP A 97 1.22 -9.48 9.17
N ASN A 98 0.19 -9.54 8.31
CA ASN A 98 -0.25 -10.79 7.68
C ASN A 98 0.83 -11.42 6.79
N TRP A 99 1.58 -10.60 6.05
CA TRP A 99 2.71 -11.06 5.23
C TRP A 99 3.84 -11.63 6.08
N GLN A 100 4.20 -10.95 7.17
CA GLN A 100 5.28 -11.37 8.07
C GLN A 100 4.91 -12.61 8.89
N SER A 101 3.66 -12.70 9.34
CA SER A 101 3.20 -13.78 10.20
C SER A 101 2.68 -15.00 9.43
N ALA A 102 2.75 -14.99 8.09
CA ALA A 102 2.12 -15.97 7.20
C ALA A 102 0.63 -16.22 7.50
N SER A 103 -0.08 -15.23 8.07
CA SER A 103 -1.52 -15.34 8.40
C SER A 103 -2.42 -15.03 7.19
N CYS A 104 -1.86 -14.99 5.98
CA CYS A 104 -2.61 -14.79 4.75
C CYS A 104 -3.25 -16.10 4.29
N ARG A 105 -4.46 -16.01 3.73
CA ARG A 105 -5.05 -17.13 2.99
C ARG A 105 -4.27 -17.28 1.69
N GLN A 106 -3.38 -18.26 1.63
CA GLN A 106 -2.67 -18.60 0.41
C GLN A 106 -3.64 -19.28 -0.55
N GLN A 107 -3.62 -18.84 -1.80
CA GLN A 107 -4.24 -19.54 -2.90
C GLN A 107 -3.13 -19.88 -3.89
N GLU A 108 -3.04 -21.15 -4.25
CA GLU A 108 -1.96 -21.68 -5.07
C GLU A 108 -2.50 -22.07 -6.44
N ILE A 109 -1.76 -21.73 -7.48
CA ILE A 109 -1.94 -22.31 -8.81
C ILE A 109 -0.76 -23.24 -9.02
N VAL A 110 -1.03 -24.55 -9.05
CA VAL A 110 0.00 -25.56 -9.31
C VAL A 110 0.21 -25.65 -10.81
N ILE A 111 1.41 -25.27 -11.25
CA ILE A 111 1.80 -25.29 -12.67
C ILE A 111 3.13 -25.99 -12.81
N SER A 112 3.25 -26.92 -13.75
CA SER A 112 4.48 -27.64 -14.04
C SER A 112 5.37 -26.83 -14.98
N LYS A 113 6.59 -26.48 -14.52
CA LYS A 113 7.66 -25.87 -15.34
C LYS A 113 7.24 -24.61 -16.12
N VAL A 114 6.95 -23.53 -15.37
CA VAL A 114 6.68 -22.20 -15.93
C VAL A 114 7.97 -21.54 -16.39
N PHE A 115 8.00 -21.02 -17.61
CA PHE A 115 9.13 -20.24 -18.12
C PHE A 115 8.92 -18.73 -17.98
N CYS A 116 7.68 -18.25 -18.10
CA CYS A 116 7.37 -16.84 -17.87
C CYS A 116 6.03 -16.65 -17.16
N LEU A 117 5.98 -15.57 -16.37
CA LEU A 117 4.82 -15.12 -15.63
C LEU A 117 4.62 -13.62 -15.89
N SER A 118 3.43 -13.24 -16.33
CA SER A 118 3.02 -11.85 -16.46
C SER A 118 1.67 -11.65 -15.78
N VAL A 119 1.53 -10.57 -15.01
CA VAL A 119 0.31 -10.29 -14.24
C VAL A 119 -0.16 -8.88 -14.57
N ASN A 120 -1.43 -8.75 -14.92
CA ASN A 120 -2.07 -7.44 -15.09
C ASN A 120 -3.20 -7.24 -14.06
N ALA A 121 -4.01 -6.20 -14.23
CA ALA A 121 -5.08 -5.87 -13.29
C ALA A 121 -6.16 -6.97 -13.14
N SER A 122 -6.39 -7.79 -14.17
CA SER A 122 -7.51 -8.76 -14.21
C SER A 122 -7.11 -10.19 -14.58
N LYS A 123 -5.93 -10.41 -15.14
CA LYS A 123 -5.45 -11.67 -15.70
C LYS A 123 -4.02 -11.98 -15.24
N ILE A 124 -3.74 -13.27 -15.22
CA ILE A 124 -2.40 -13.83 -15.07
C ILE A 124 -2.12 -14.59 -16.37
N PHE A 125 -0.96 -14.38 -16.95
CA PHE A 125 -0.46 -15.11 -18.11
C PHE A 125 0.71 -15.95 -17.64
N THR A 126 0.62 -17.24 -17.88
CA THR A 126 1.71 -18.17 -17.63
C THR A 126 2.03 -18.85 -18.92
N ALA A 127 3.30 -19.08 -19.13
CA ALA A 127 3.73 -19.86 -20.25
C ALA A 127 4.54 -21.05 -19.72
N GLU A 128 4.12 -22.24 -20.14
CA GLU A 128 4.57 -23.54 -19.65
C GLU A 128 5.01 -24.42 -20.81
N TYR A 129 5.90 -25.37 -20.52
CA TYR A 129 6.29 -26.39 -21.49
C TYR A 129 5.56 -27.69 -21.20
N ASP A 130 4.75 -28.14 -22.16
CA ASP A 130 4.15 -29.47 -22.07
C ASP A 130 5.14 -30.53 -22.55
N GLN A 131 5.55 -31.40 -21.64
CA GLN A 131 6.47 -32.50 -21.97
C GLN A 131 5.81 -33.62 -22.76
N ILE A 132 4.48 -33.69 -22.77
CA ILE A 132 3.73 -34.74 -23.46
C ILE A 132 3.59 -34.40 -24.94
N GLU A 133 3.20 -33.16 -25.23
CA GLU A 133 2.99 -32.68 -26.59
C GLU A 133 4.22 -31.99 -27.20
N ASP A 134 5.29 -31.78 -26.41
CA ASP A 134 6.52 -31.08 -26.80
C ASP A 134 6.27 -29.64 -27.30
N GLU A 135 5.23 -29.00 -26.76
CA GLU A 135 4.77 -27.67 -27.17
C GLU A 135 4.81 -26.64 -26.02
N SER A 136 5.06 -25.38 -26.40
CA SER A 136 4.91 -24.22 -25.52
C SER A 136 3.44 -23.82 -25.43
N LEU A 137 2.88 -23.88 -24.22
CA LEU A 137 1.50 -23.49 -23.93
C LEU A 137 1.47 -22.14 -23.19
N ILE A 138 0.63 -21.23 -23.67
CA ILE A 138 0.28 -19.99 -22.98
C ILE A 138 -1.09 -20.17 -22.34
N LYS A 139 -1.12 -20.18 -21.01
CA LYS A 139 -2.35 -20.20 -20.21
C LYS A 139 -2.70 -18.80 -19.72
N THR A 140 -3.98 -18.45 -19.86
CA THR A 140 -4.57 -17.24 -19.29
C THR A 140 -5.46 -17.61 -18.13
N TRP A 141 -5.21 -17.02 -16.97
CA TRP A 141 -5.95 -17.26 -15.74
C TRP A 141 -6.69 -16.00 -15.29
N ASN A 142 -7.84 -16.19 -14.68
CA ASN A 142 -8.56 -15.11 -14.01
C ASN A 142 -7.84 -14.74 -12.70
N ARG A 143 -7.48 -13.47 -12.50
CA ARG A 143 -6.77 -13.05 -11.29
C ARG A 143 -7.59 -13.18 -10.00
N LYS A 144 -8.92 -13.12 -10.08
CA LYS A 144 -9.80 -13.16 -8.89
C LYS A 144 -10.19 -14.59 -8.51
N SER A 145 -10.59 -15.40 -9.48
CA SER A 145 -11.01 -16.78 -9.22
C SER A 145 -9.88 -17.80 -9.35
N LEU A 146 -8.75 -17.41 -9.94
CA LEU A 146 -7.61 -18.28 -10.27
C LEU A 146 -7.96 -19.45 -11.22
N ASN A 147 -9.10 -19.36 -11.91
CA ASN A 147 -9.50 -20.36 -12.90
C ASN A 147 -8.74 -20.13 -14.20
N CYS A 148 -8.28 -21.22 -14.83
CA CYS A 148 -7.76 -21.19 -16.19
C CYS A 148 -8.92 -20.91 -17.16
N GLU A 149 -8.83 -19.82 -17.90
CA GLU A 149 -9.87 -19.42 -18.85
C GLU A 149 -9.52 -19.81 -20.29
N ARG A 150 -8.23 -19.80 -20.63
CA ARG A 150 -7.75 -20.10 -21.99
C ARG A 150 -6.40 -20.79 -21.95
N VAL A 151 -6.22 -21.72 -22.88
CA VAL A 151 -4.93 -22.35 -23.20
C VAL A 151 -4.73 -22.16 -24.70
N LYS A 152 -3.54 -21.72 -25.10
CA LYS A 152 -3.15 -21.55 -26.50
C LYS A 152 -1.76 -22.13 -26.72
N ASN A 153 -1.53 -22.66 -27.92
CA ASN A 153 -0.21 -23.15 -28.32
C ASN A 153 0.49 -21.99 -29.05
N GLU A 154 1.79 -21.79 -28.84
CA GLU A 154 2.53 -20.67 -29.46
C GLU A 154 2.54 -20.72 -31.01
N PHE A 155 2.17 -21.84 -31.61
CA PHE A 155 2.30 -22.10 -33.05
C PHE A 155 0.98 -22.20 -33.85
N GLN A 156 -0.16 -21.73 -33.30
CA GLN A 156 -1.45 -21.63 -34.04
C GLN A 156 -2.15 -20.28 -33.93
#